data_AF-A0A968VVT5-F1
#
_entry.id   AF-A0A968VVT5-F1
#
_cell.length_a   1.000
_cell.length_b   1.000
_cell.length_c   1.000
_cell.angle_alpha   90.00
_cell.angle_beta   90.00
_cell.angle_gamma   90.00
#
_symmetry.space_group_name_H-M   'P 1'
#
loop_
_entity.id
_entity.type
_entity.pdbx_description
1 polymer ?
#
loop_
_entity_poly.entity_id
_entity_poly.type
_entity_poly.pdbx_seq_one_letter_code
_entity_poly.pdbx_strand_id
1 'polypeptide(L)'
;MFAQIATPEAEEFTNFRLTNKKIGKDLIQLEFSVDRVLNDTTEWMLHTVRNIRNIHDWSRCIFPADDVKVSLGIKPLKRQIGPNTWEGFTYQYFYSSASHPIYKITDRSSWEIDGSAINNEIWMRNGSTDSIYKVTNSTDLYSTEWYLPGVANPNIFQFHPLQTHFQGFTFTASDKGHLITWPNKVAHVRTLIEKWRDSDKIAHLHEHCNDLMNDFSTVPMEVLWLPGKQDRVGTANIYNSIRELVHEELHTQIGMKRERISTYGVIEEWEEPDFNHYISNGAPMLLDAGVKTVFIANQCQNVMNVWGLSNMCCNVDFKIADIVGEDLFPSSVNWLKTMGEKSRCGEIQPCLPWLNCLCTNRENKKA
;
A
#
# COMPACT_ATOMS: atom_id res chain seq x y z
N MET A 1 -1.17 2.52 -21.70
CA MET A 1 -1.51 2.02 -20.34
C MET A 1 -1.56 0.52 -20.45
N PHE A 2 -0.64 -0.19 -19.82
CA PHE A 2 -0.69 -1.64 -19.76
C PHE A 2 0.05 -2.11 -18.52
N ALA A 3 -0.32 -3.27 -18.00
CA ALA A 3 0.34 -3.86 -16.86
C ALA A 3 1.78 -4.26 -17.18
N GLN A 4 2.67 -4.15 -16.20
CA GLN A 4 3.96 -4.81 -16.21
C GLN A 4 3.83 -6.14 -15.46
N ILE A 5 4.28 -7.21 -16.10
CA ILE A 5 4.19 -8.58 -15.57
C ILE A 5 5.57 -9.21 -15.74
N ALA A 6 6.11 -9.74 -14.65
CA ALA A 6 7.39 -10.43 -14.66
C ALA A 6 7.41 -11.58 -13.65
N THR A 7 8.21 -12.59 -13.93
CA THR A 7 8.53 -13.67 -12.99
C THR A 7 9.70 -13.23 -12.08
N PRO A 8 9.85 -13.84 -10.89
CA PRO A 8 10.98 -13.54 -10.02
C PRO A 8 12.34 -13.98 -10.62
N GLU A 9 12.34 -14.86 -11.63
CA GLU A 9 13.52 -15.33 -12.40
C GLU A 9 14.00 -14.34 -13.49
N ALA A 10 13.53 -13.09 -13.42
CA ALA A 10 13.86 -12.04 -14.39
C ALA A 10 13.26 -12.25 -15.79
N GLU A 11 12.15 -12.98 -15.93
CA GLU A 11 11.42 -13.02 -17.20
C GLU A 11 10.36 -11.92 -17.22
N GLU A 12 10.45 -10.96 -18.14
CA GLU A 12 9.47 -9.89 -18.30
C GLU A 12 8.61 -10.13 -19.55
N PHE A 13 7.30 -10.05 -19.40
CA PHE A 13 6.38 -10.16 -20.52
C PHE A 13 6.17 -8.80 -21.19
N THR A 14 6.36 -8.77 -22.50
CA THR A 14 6.33 -7.57 -23.33
C THR A 14 5.50 -7.80 -24.60
N ASN A 15 5.42 -6.77 -25.46
CA ASN A 15 4.74 -6.82 -26.75
C ASN A 15 3.32 -7.40 -26.66
N PHE A 16 2.51 -6.89 -25.72
CA PHE A 16 1.12 -7.28 -25.56
C PHE A 16 0.33 -6.97 -26.84
N ARG A 17 -0.07 -8.03 -27.57
CA ARG A 17 -0.85 -7.94 -28.81
C ARG A 17 -2.25 -8.45 -28.55
N LEU A 18 -3.26 -7.63 -28.83
CA LEU A 18 -4.66 -8.02 -28.72
C LEU A 18 -4.97 -9.14 -29.71
N THR A 19 -5.32 -10.32 -29.20
CA THR A 19 -5.66 -11.51 -30.02
C THR A 19 -7.16 -11.73 -30.10
N ASN A 20 -7.90 -11.32 -29.08
CA ASN A 20 -9.34 -11.48 -29.02
C ASN A 20 -9.99 -10.30 -28.29
N LYS A 21 -11.20 -9.93 -28.72
CA LYS A 21 -12.04 -8.94 -28.05
C LYS A 21 -13.49 -9.39 -28.05
N LYS A 22 -14.12 -9.36 -26.87
CA LYS A 22 -15.56 -9.56 -26.71
C LYS A 22 -16.12 -8.29 -26.09
N ILE A 23 -16.98 -7.59 -26.83
CA ILE A 23 -17.60 -6.35 -26.41
C ILE A 23 -19.09 -6.62 -26.24
N GLY A 24 -19.54 -6.65 -25.00
CA GLY A 24 -20.95 -6.69 -24.62
C GLY A 24 -21.38 -5.40 -23.93
N LYS A 25 -22.68 -5.32 -23.60
CA LYS A 25 -23.24 -4.17 -22.87
C LYS A 25 -22.65 -4.00 -21.47
N ASP A 26 -22.39 -5.12 -20.80
CA ASP A 26 -22.01 -5.15 -19.38
C ASP A 26 -20.58 -5.62 -19.14
N LEU A 27 -19.85 -5.99 -20.20
CA LEU A 27 -18.47 -6.48 -20.13
C LEU A 27 -17.74 -6.25 -21.45
N ILE A 28 -16.55 -5.68 -21.35
CA ILE A 28 -15.51 -5.73 -22.38
C ILE A 28 -14.43 -6.69 -21.89
N GLN A 29 -14.16 -7.74 -22.65
CA GLN A 29 -13.06 -8.66 -22.41
C GLN A 29 -12.03 -8.53 -23.53
N LEU A 30 -10.78 -8.30 -23.16
CA LEU A 30 -9.64 -8.21 -24.07
C LEU A 30 -8.66 -9.33 -23.72
N GLU A 31 -8.20 -10.11 -24.69
CA GLU A 31 -7.18 -11.15 -24.51
C GLU A 31 -5.93 -10.79 -25.31
N PHE A 32 -4.76 -11.08 -24.75
CA PHE A 32 -3.47 -10.67 -25.30
C PHE A 32 -2.54 -11.87 -25.41
N SER A 33 -1.84 -11.96 -26.54
CA SER A 33 -0.58 -12.72 -26.64
C SER A 33 0.57 -11.82 -26.21
N VAL A 34 1.65 -12.41 -25.71
CA VAL A 34 2.83 -11.69 -25.25
C VAL A 34 4.10 -12.35 -25.79
N ASP A 35 5.18 -11.58 -25.80
CA ASP A 35 6.53 -12.14 -25.84
C ASP A 35 7.13 -12.07 -24.44
N ARG A 36 8.26 -12.75 -24.23
CA ARG A 36 9.08 -12.64 -23.02
C ARG A 36 10.49 -12.18 -23.35
N VAL A 37 11.02 -11.34 -22.48
CA VAL A 37 12.42 -10.88 -22.46
C VAL A 37 13.04 -11.41 -21.18
N LEU A 38 14.28 -11.88 -21.27
CA LEU A 38 15.04 -12.33 -20.11
C LEU A 38 15.95 -11.18 -19.65
N ASN A 39 15.65 -10.64 -18.48
CA ASN A 39 16.44 -9.61 -17.82
C ASN A 39 17.60 -10.27 -17.04
N ASP A 40 18.62 -9.47 -16.74
CA ASP A 40 19.82 -9.98 -16.06
C ASP A 40 19.60 -10.20 -14.55
N THR A 41 18.92 -9.27 -13.89
CA THR A 41 18.77 -9.28 -12.43
C THR A 41 17.45 -9.93 -12.04
N THR A 42 17.54 -11.03 -11.29
CA THR A 42 16.38 -11.68 -10.68
C THR A 42 15.97 -10.95 -9.41
N GLU A 43 14.76 -11.22 -8.94
CA GLU A 43 14.31 -10.73 -7.65
C GLU A 43 14.82 -11.59 -6.48
N TRP A 44 15.36 -12.76 -6.79
CA TRP A 44 15.99 -13.63 -5.81
C TRP A 44 17.36 -13.08 -5.41
N MET A 45 17.67 -13.18 -4.13
CA MET A 45 18.98 -12.82 -3.58
C MET A 45 19.67 -14.04 -3.01
N LEU A 46 20.98 -14.10 -3.18
CA LEU A 46 21.85 -14.98 -2.41
C LEU A 46 21.78 -14.59 -0.93
N HIS A 47 22.06 -15.54 -0.04
CA HIS A 47 22.18 -15.26 1.41
C HIS A 47 23.18 -14.14 1.73
N THR A 48 24.14 -13.86 0.85
CA THR A 48 25.09 -12.75 0.95
C THR A 48 24.52 -11.40 0.50
N VAL A 49 23.19 -11.29 0.31
CA VAL A 49 22.49 -10.08 -0.15
C VAL A 49 23.03 -9.58 -1.49
N ARG A 50 23.35 -10.52 -2.38
CA ARG A 50 23.72 -10.25 -3.77
C ARG A 50 22.61 -10.79 -4.66
N ASN A 51 22.17 -10.00 -5.64
CA ASN A 51 21.14 -10.45 -6.56
C ASN A 51 21.62 -11.68 -7.34
N ILE A 52 20.76 -12.69 -7.43
CA ILE A 52 20.98 -13.79 -8.37
C ILE A 52 20.82 -13.22 -9.78
N ARG A 53 21.72 -13.63 -10.68
CA ARG A 53 21.70 -13.21 -12.08
C ARG A 53 21.20 -14.34 -12.97
N ASN A 54 20.38 -13.99 -13.95
CA ASN A 54 19.94 -14.90 -14.99
C ASN A 54 21.04 -15.02 -16.07
N ILE A 55 21.76 -16.14 -16.08
CA ILE A 55 22.93 -16.39 -16.95
C ILE A 55 22.58 -17.04 -18.30
N HIS A 56 21.38 -16.76 -18.83
CA HIS A 56 20.96 -17.25 -20.15
C HIS A 56 21.83 -16.68 -21.29
N ASP A 57 21.65 -17.23 -22.49
CA ASP A 57 22.30 -16.71 -23.70
C ASP A 57 21.77 -15.31 -24.05
N TRP A 58 22.54 -14.30 -23.67
CA TRP A 58 22.26 -12.88 -23.85
C TRP A 58 22.17 -12.43 -25.32
N SER A 59 22.56 -13.29 -26.28
CA SER A 59 22.48 -12.97 -27.71
C SER A 59 21.04 -13.03 -28.27
N ARG A 60 20.09 -13.62 -27.52
CA ARG A 60 18.66 -13.67 -27.87
C ARG A 60 17.86 -12.83 -26.88
N CYS A 61 17.29 -11.72 -27.36
CA CYS A 61 16.62 -10.77 -26.48
C CYS A 61 15.11 -10.99 -26.32
N ILE A 62 14.44 -11.72 -27.20
CA ILE A 62 12.97 -11.87 -27.21
C ILE A 62 12.56 -13.29 -27.61
N PHE A 63 11.63 -13.89 -26.86
CA PHE A 63 11.07 -15.22 -27.11
C PHE A 63 9.54 -15.16 -27.11
N PRO A 64 8.82 -15.94 -27.95
CA PRO A 64 7.39 -16.14 -27.77
C PRO A 64 7.08 -16.76 -26.41
N ALA A 65 5.95 -16.38 -25.80
CA ALA A 65 5.44 -16.99 -24.57
C ALA A 65 4.05 -17.61 -24.85
N ASP A 66 4.05 -18.72 -25.61
CA ASP A 66 2.83 -19.30 -26.19
C ASP A 66 1.86 -19.89 -25.16
N ASP A 67 2.36 -20.28 -23.98
CA ASP A 67 1.54 -20.80 -22.88
C ASP A 67 1.02 -19.69 -21.94
N VAL A 68 1.44 -18.43 -22.14
CA VAL A 68 1.04 -17.29 -21.33
C VAL A 68 -0.24 -16.67 -21.87
N LYS A 69 -1.23 -16.53 -21.01
CA LYS A 69 -2.52 -15.90 -21.30
C LYS A 69 -2.70 -14.71 -20.39
N VAL A 70 -2.84 -13.54 -21.00
CA VAL A 70 -3.18 -12.29 -20.29
C VAL A 70 -4.52 -11.79 -20.80
N SER A 71 -5.41 -11.42 -19.89
CA SER A 71 -6.68 -10.79 -20.26
C SER A 71 -7.08 -9.66 -19.33
N LEU A 72 -7.82 -8.70 -19.87
CA LEU A 72 -8.35 -7.54 -19.16
C LEU A 72 -9.87 -7.55 -19.29
N GLY A 73 -10.56 -7.61 -18.15
CA GLY A 73 -12.00 -7.44 -18.07
C GLY A 73 -12.35 -6.02 -17.63
N ILE A 74 -13.29 -5.37 -18.31
CA ILE A 74 -13.79 -4.03 -17.97
C ILE A 74 -15.31 -4.07 -17.90
N LYS A 75 -15.91 -3.54 -16.82
CA LYS A 75 -17.37 -3.51 -16.65
C LYS A 75 -17.84 -2.10 -16.28
N PRO A 76 -18.92 -1.57 -16.87
CA PRO A 76 -19.49 -0.30 -16.43
C PRO A 76 -19.94 -0.40 -14.97
N LEU A 77 -19.80 0.70 -14.23
CA LEU A 77 -20.16 0.78 -12.83
C LEU A 77 -20.91 2.09 -12.55
N LYS A 78 -21.99 2.00 -11.78
CA LYS A 78 -22.58 3.14 -11.08
C LYS A 78 -22.58 2.84 -9.60
N ARG A 79 -22.19 3.81 -8.78
CA ARG A 79 -22.06 3.63 -7.33
C ARG A 79 -22.69 4.80 -6.59
N GLN A 80 -23.46 4.51 -5.56
CA GLN A 80 -23.92 5.54 -4.62
C GLN A 80 -22.88 5.66 -3.50
N ILE A 81 -22.32 6.84 -3.29
CA ILE A 81 -21.37 7.11 -2.20
C ILE A 81 -21.80 8.39 -1.48
N GLY A 82 -22.25 8.24 -0.23
CA GLY A 82 -22.96 9.30 0.47
C GLY A 82 -24.19 9.76 -0.33
N PRO A 83 -24.42 11.07 -0.52
CA PRO A 83 -25.54 11.58 -1.30
C PRO A 83 -25.30 11.56 -2.81
N ASN A 84 -24.09 11.22 -3.28
CA ASN A 84 -23.71 11.36 -4.68
C ASN A 84 -23.76 10.03 -5.44
N THR A 85 -24.24 10.09 -6.69
CA THR A 85 -24.14 8.98 -7.64
C THR A 85 -22.91 9.17 -8.52
N TRP A 86 -22.01 8.20 -8.48
CA TRP A 86 -20.78 8.14 -9.25
C TRP A 86 -20.94 7.21 -10.44
N GLU A 87 -20.30 7.55 -11.55
CA GLU A 87 -20.30 6.73 -12.76
C GLU A 87 -18.86 6.41 -13.17
N GLY A 88 -18.65 5.24 -13.75
CA GLY A 88 -17.34 4.84 -14.22
C GLY A 88 -17.31 3.38 -14.60
N PHE A 89 -16.22 2.70 -14.24
CA PHE A 89 -16.02 1.30 -14.57
C PHE A 89 -15.14 0.59 -13.55
N THR A 90 -15.20 -0.73 -13.60
CA THR A 90 -14.22 -1.60 -12.95
C THR A 90 -13.33 -2.23 -14.00
N TYR A 91 -12.06 -2.45 -13.67
CA TYR A 91 -11.17 -3.25 -14.50
C TYR A 91 -10.37 -4.26 -13.67
N GLN A 92 -9.99 -5.38 -14.29
CA GLN A 92 -9.26 -6.46 -13.64
C GLN A 92 -8.38 -7.20 -14.66
N TYR A 93 -7.13 -7.46 -14.30
CA TYR A 93 -6.23 -8.29 -15.09
C TYR A 93 -6.27 -9.74 -14.61
N PHE A 94 -6.20 -10.67 -15.55
CA PHE A 94 -6.07 -12.10 -15.33
C PHE A 94 -4.86 -12.62 -16.09
N TYR A 95 -4.06 -13.42 -15.42
CA TYR A 95 -2.86 -14.06 -15.92
C TYR A 95 -2.96 -15.56 -15.69
N SER A 96 -2.51 -16.35 -16.66
CA SER A 96 -2.38 -17.80 -16.55
C SER A 96 -1.18 -18.26 -17.37
N SER A 97 -0.34 -19.12 -16.82
CA SER A 97 0.76 -19.79 -17.52
C SER A 97 1.03 -21.16 -16.90
N ALA A 98 1.42 -22.15 -17.71
CA ALA A 98 1.80 -23.46 -17.18
C ALA A 98 3.24 -23.49 -16.64
N SER A 99 4.10 -22.59 -17.14
CA SER A 99 5.55 -22.66 -16.93
C SER A 99 6.14 -21.41 -16.26
N HIS A 100 5.39 -20.32 -16.18
CA HIS A 100 5.88 -19.04 -15.68
C HIS A 100 5.02 -18.54 -14.51
N PRO A 101 5.30 -18.97 -13.28
CA PRO A 101 4.57 -18.46 -12.13
C PRO A 101 4.96 -17.00 -11.85
N ILE A 102 3.98 -16.21 -11.42
CA ILE A 102 4.17 -14.82 -11.00
C ILE A 102 3.58 -14.63 -9.61
N TYR A 103 4.06 -13.63 -8.89
CA TYR A 103 3.52 -13.27 -7.57
C TYR A 103 3.00 -11.83 -7.55
N LYS A 104 3.16 -11.08 -8.66
CA LYS A 104 2.62 -9.72 -8.80
C LYS A 104 2.27 -9.35 -10.23
N ILE A 105 1.33 -8.41 -10.35
CA ILE A 105 1.08 -7.63 -11.56
C ILE A 105 1.17 -6.15 -11.17
N THR A 106 2.02 -5.39 -11.85
CA THR A 106 2.10 -3.94 -11.66
C THR A 106 1.20 -3.25 -12.66
N ASP A 107 0.03 -2.82 -12.21
CA ASP A 107 -0.85 -1.96 -12.98
C ASP A 107 -0.26 -0.56 -13.09
N ARG A 108 -0.15 -0.06 -14.32
CA ARG A 108 0.46 1.24 -14.63
C ARG A 108 -0.56 2.09 -15.34
N SER A 109 -1.19 2.98 -14.60
CA SER A 109 -2.26 3.86 -15.09
C SER A 109 -1.95 5.34 -14.85
N SER A 110 -2.75 6.20 -15.46
CA SER A 110 -2.73 7.64 -15.23
C SER A 110 -4.17 8.13 -15.28
N TRP A 111 -4.54 8.97 -14.32
CA TRP A 111 -5.93 9.34 -14.06
C TRP A 111 -6.01 10.83 -13.79
N GLU A 112 -6.22 11.58 -14.86
CA GLU A 112 -6.31 13.04 -14.83
C GLU A 112 -7.70 13.50 -15.24
N ILE A 113 -8.25 14.46 -14.49
CA ILE A 113 -9.49 15.11 -14.90
C ILE A 113 -9.18 16.04 -16.06
N ASP A 114 -10.00 15.97 -17.11
CA ASP A 114 -9.83 16.74 -18.37
C ASP A 114 -8.57 16.36 -19.17
N GLY A 115 -7.91 15.24 -18.83
CA GLY A 115 -6.76 14.70 -19.57
C GLY A 115 -5.43 15.44 -19.36
N SER A 116 -5.34 16.30 -18.35
CA SER A 116 -4.13 17.07 -17.99
C SER A 116 -3.92 17.04 -16.48
N ALA A 117 -2.68 16.90 -16.01
CA ALA A 117 -2.38 16.98 -14.58
C ALA A 117 -2.56 18.41 -14.05
N ILE A 118 -2.34 19.44 -14.88
CA ILE A 118 -2.48 20.85 -14.48
C ILE A 118 -3.93 21.12 -14.04
N ASN A 119 -4.08 21.87 -12.94
CA ASN A 119 -5.32 22.20 -12.24
C ASN A 119 -6.00 21.05 -11.47
N ASN A 120 -5.35 19.89 -11.39
CA ASN A 120 -5.79 18.82 -10.50
C ASN A 120 -5.16 18.99 -9.12
N GLU A 121 -5.93 18.70 -8.08
CA GLU A 121 -5.47 18.51 -6.71
C GLU A 121 -5.42 17.02 -6.40
N ILE A 122 -4.26 16.54 -5.94
CA ILE A 122 -4.07 15.18 -5.46
C ILE A 122 -4.30 15.19 -3.95
N TRP A 123 -5.26 14.39 -3.46
CA TRP A 123 -5.57 14.23 -2.04
C TRP A 123 -5.17 12.82 -1.60
N MET A 124 -3.98 12.71 -1.02
CA MET A 124 -3.41 11.43 -0.61
C MET A 124 -2.74 11.59 0.75
N ARG A 125 -3.22 10.84 1.74
CA ARG A 125 -2.58 10.64 3.04
C ARG A 125 -1.18 10.12 2.79
N ASN A 126 -0.19 10.90 3.21
CA ASN A 126 1.21 10.51 3.15
C ASN A 126 1.96 11.11 4.37
N GLY A 127 3.08 10.48 4.75
CA GLY A 127 3.98 10.97 5.78
C GLY A 127 5.19 11.76 5.23
N SER A 128 5.50 11.65 3.94
CA SER A 128 6.70 12.26 3.33
C SER A 128 6.43 13.49 2.45
N THR A 129 5.18 13.71 2.02
CA THR A 129 4.79 14.85 1.17
C THR A 129 3.45 15.44 1.59
N ASP A 130 3.13 16.64 1.09
CA ASP A 130 1.85 17.29 1.33
C ASP A 130 0.69 16.37 0.99
N SER A 131 -0.26 16.23 1.94
CA SER A 131 -1.41 15.35 1.75
C SER A 131 -2.44 15.90 0.76
N ILE A 132 -2.37 17.20 0.46
CA ILE A 132 -3.19 17.85 -0.56
C ILE A 132 -2.27 18.71 -1.40
N TYR A 133 -2.04 18.29 -2.64
CA TYR A 133 -1.09 18.92 -3.54
C TYR A 133 -1.79 19.39 -4.81
N LYS A 134 -1.72 20.68 -5.10
CA LYS A 134 -2.28 21.25 -6.33
C LYS A 134 -1.20 21.33 -7.40
N VAL A 135 -1.43 20.68 -8.54
CA VAL A 135 -0.59 20.82 -9.72
C VAL A 135 -1.00 22.12 -10.44
N THR A 136 -0.08 23.07 -10.48
CA THR A 136 -0.29 24.41 -11.06
C THR A 136 0.41 24.58 -12.40
N ASN A 137 1.51 23.87 -12.63
CA ASN A 137 2.32 23.99 -13.84
C ASN A 137 3.05 22.67 -14.16
N SER A 138 3.66 22.59 -15.35
CA SER A 138 4.34 21.36 -15.82
C SER A 138 5.56 20.99 -14.98
N THR A 139 6.24 21.96 -14.37
CA THR A 139 7.47 21.75 -13.60
C THR A 139 7.21 21.27 -12.18
N ASP A 140 5.95 21.25 -11.74
CA ASP A 140 5.55 20.70 -10.45
C ASP A 140 5.88 19.20 -10.36
N LEU A 141 6.44 18.82 -9.20
CA LEU A 141 6.85 17.46 -8.86
C LEU A 141 6.06 17.00 -7.62
N TYR A 142 5.47 15.83 -7.72
CA TYR A 142 4.84 15.14 -6.60
C TYR A 142 5.21 13.67 -6.65
N SER A 143 5.53 13.07 -5.50
CA SER A 143 5.74 11.63 -5.38
C SER A 143 5.32 11.19 -3.99
N THR A 144 4.64 10.05 -3.90
CA THR A 144 4.35 9.41 -2.61
C THR A 144 5.51 8.55 -2.11
N GLU A 145 6.64 8.50 -2.82
CA GLU A 145 7.86 7.86 -2.34
C GLU A 145 8.32 8.48 -1.01
N TRP A 146 8.80 7.65 -0.10
CA TRP A 146 9.44 8.13 1.11
C TRP A 146 10.90 8.46 0.87
N TYR A 147 11.15 9.75 0.67
CA TYR A 147 12.48 10.35 0.64
C TYR A 147 12.89 10.87 2.02
N LEU A 148 14.01 10.36 2.56
CA LEU A 148 14.61 10.82 3.81
C LEU A 148 15.95 11.51 3.55
N PRO A 149 16.01 12.85 3.56
CA PRO A 149 17.27 13.56 3.33
C PRO A 149 18.29 13.29 4.44
N GLY A 150 19.56 13.18 4.08
CA GLY A 150 20.67 13.08 5.04
C GLY A 150 21.13 11.66 5.39
N VAL A 151 20.53 10.62 4.81
CA VAL A 151 21.02 9.24 4.93
C VAL A 151 21.65 8.74 3.62
N ALA A 152 22.55 7.74 3.71
CA ALA A 152 23.33 7.26 2.57
C ALA A 152 22.49 6.70 1.41
N ASN A 153 21.30 6.16 1.72
CA ASN A 153 20.28 5.81 0.73
C ASN A 153 18.97 6.52 1.09
N PRO A 154 18.71 7.71 0.52
CA PRO A 154 17.58 8.54 0.95
C PRO A 154 16.24 8.03 0.42
N ASN A 155 16.22 7.15 -0.59
CA ASN A 155 14.99 6.52 -1.09
C ASN A 155 14.68 5.30 -0.25
N ILE A 156 13.87 5.48 0.80
CA ILE A 156 13.63 4.44 1.80
C ILE A 156 12.59 3.45 1.29
N PHE A 157 11.44 3.95 0.83
CA PHE A 157 10.35 3.13 0.32
C PHE A 157 9.71 3.80 -0.90
N GLN A 158 9.70 3.07 -2.02
CA GLN A 158 9.12 3.56 -3.26
C GLN A 158 7.61 3.26 -3.33
N PHE A 159 7.18 2.04 -2.99
CA PHE A 159 5.78 1.64 -3.00
C PHE A 159 5.28 1.39 -1.57
N HIS A 160 4.14 1.96 -1.22
CA HIS A 160 3.53 1.81 0.11
C HIS A 160 2.22 1.05 0.06
N PRO A 161 1.88 0.24 1.08
CA PRO A 161 0.58 -0.43 1.16
C PRO A 161 -0.61 0.55 1.08
N LEU A 162 -1.45 0.42 0.04
CA LEU A 162 -2.55 1.35 -0.21
C LEU A 162 -3.59 1.35 0.91
N GLN A 163 -3.95 0.16 1.41
CA GLN A 163 -5.06 -0.04 2.36
C GLN A 163 -4.67 0.14 3.83
N THR A 164 -3.37 0.19 4.16
CA THR A 164 -2.90 0.29 5.55
C THR A 164 -2.03 1.51 5.81
N HIS A 165 -1.06 1.79 4.92
CA HIS A 165 -0.18 2.95 5.05
C HIS A 165 -0.86 4.22 4.52
N PHE A 166 -1.46 4.13 3.34
CA PHE A 166 -2.28 5.22 2.80
C PHE A 166 -3.72 5.16 3.34
N GLN A 167 -4.70 5.48 2.50
CA GLN A 167 -6.12 5.63 2.86
C GLN A 167 -7.04 4.62 2.18
N GLY A 168 -6.49 3.70 1.38
CA GLY A 168 -7.23 2.67 0.63
C GLY A 168 -7.75 3.10 -0.74
N PHE A 169 -7.59 4.36 -1.13
CA PHE A 169 -8.05 4.91 -2.41
C PHE A 169 -7.19 6.11 -2.84
N THR A 170 -7.21 6.43 -4.13
CA THR A 170 -6.69 7.70 -4.66
C THR A 170 -7.84 8.67 -4.85
N PHE A 171 -7.58 9.97 -4.68
CA PHE A 171 -8.59 11.01 -4.87
C PHE A 171 -7.98 12.21 -5.58
N THR A 172 -8.56 12.57 -6.71
CA THR A 172 -8.18 13.73 -7.50
C THR A 172 -9.37 14.67 -7.61
N ALA A 173 -9.15 15.96 -7.41
CA ALA A 173 -10.20 16.99 -7.49
C ALA A 173 -9.81 18.10 -8.47
N SER A 174 -10.79 18.68 -9.15
CA SER A 174 -10.61 19.90 -9.94
C SER A 174 -11.91 20.69 -10.03
N ASP A 175 -11.88 21.83 -10.73
CA ASP A 175 -13.08 22.60 -11.05
C ASP A 175 -14.08 21.84 -11.94
N LYS A 176 -13.69 20.71 -12.54
CA LYS A 176 -14.57 19.87 -13.35
C LYS A 176 -15.29 18.78 -12.54
N GLY A 177 -14.78 18.42 -11.36
CA GLY A 177 -15.32 17.34 -10.54
C GLY A 177 -14.25 16.57 -9.77
N HIS A 178 -14.55 15.32 -9.45
CA HIS A 178 -13.74 14.44 -8.62
C HIS A 178 -13.57 13.07 -9.27
N LEU A 179 -12.36 12.54 -9.20
CA LEU A 179 -11.99 11.23 -9.73
C LEU A 179 -11.41 10.38 -8.60
N ILE A 180 -11.89 9.15 -8.46
CA ILE A 180 -11.38 8.20 -7.47
C ILE A 180 -10.96 6.91 -8.14
N THR A 181 -9.89 6.31 -7.62
CA THR A 181 -9.53 4.93 -7.95
C THR A 181 -9.30 4.15 -6.68
N TRP A 182 -9.80 2.91 -6.62
CA TRP A 182 -9.58 2.07 -5.45
C TRP A 182 -9.83 0.58 -5.75
N PRO A 183 -9.14 -0.33 -5.05
CA PRO A 183 -9.47 -1.75 -5.05
C PRO A 183 -10.68 -2.02 -4.15
N ASN A 184 -11.76 -2.57 -4.69
CA ASN A 184 -12.99 -2.83 -3.92
C ASN A 184 -12.95 -4.09 -3.04
N LYS A 185 -11.78 -4.69 -2.89
CA LYS A 185 -11.54 -5.86 -2.04
C LYS A 185 -10.26 -5.70 -1.23
N VAL A 186 -10.24 -6.29 -0.05
CA VAL A 186 -9.01 -6.36 0.74
C VAL A 186 -7.97 -7.19 -0.01
N ALA A 187 -6.81 -6.60 -0.25
CA ALA A 187 -5.69 -7.24 -0.92
C ALA A 187 -4.36 -6.53 -0.62
N HIS A 188 -3.26 -7.25 -0.83
CA HIS A 188 -1.94 -6.65 -0.77
C HIS A 188 -1.68 -5.85 -2.05
N VAL A 189 -2.02 -4.57 -2.02
CA VAL A 189 -1.73 -3.62 -3.09
C VAL A 189 -0.73 -2.58 -2.59
N ARG A 190 0.47 -2.55 -3.18
CA ARG A 190 1.45 -1.48 -2.91
C ARG A 190 1.33 -0.42 -4.00
N THR A 191 1.40 0.85 -3.63
CA THR A 191 1.09 1.97 -4.52
C THR A 191 2.19 3.02 -4.49
N LEU A 192 2.44 3.59 -5.66
CA LEU A 192 3.23 4.79 -5.88
C LEU A 192 2.43 5.74 -6.78
N ILE A 193 2.23 6.98 -6.35
CA ILE A 193 1.62 8.05 -7.13
C ILE A 193 2.66 9.10 -7.45
N GLU A 194 2.80 9.44 -8.73
CA GLU A 194 3.82 10.40 -9.18
C GLU A 194 3.29 11.39 -10.20
N LYS A 195 3.69 12.65 -10.04
CA LYS A 195 3.65 13.67 -11.08
C LYS A 195 5.08 14.11 -11.35
N TRP A 196 5.64 13.69 -12.48
CA TRP A 196 7.00 14.06 -12.89
C TRP A 196 7.04 15.44 -13.54
N ARG A 197 8.17 16.14 -13.39
CA ARG A 197 8.42 17.40 -14.11
C ARG A 197 8.28 17.18 -15.62
N ASP A 198 7.69 18.16 -16.30
CA ASP A 198 7.49 18.17 -17.76
C ASP A 198 6.60 17.03 -18.29
N SER A 199 6.00 16.24 -17.39
CA SER A 199 4.92 15.29 -17.70
C SER A 199 3.58 15.95 -17.38
N ASP A 200 2.57 15.71 -18.20
CA ASP A 200 1.19 16.14 -17.94
C ASP A 200 0.34 15.01 -17.33
N LYS A 201 1.00 14.03 -16.71
CA LYS A 201 0.37 12.84 -16.15
C LYS A 201 0.59 12.73 -14.66
N ILE A 202 -0.44 12.27 -13.97
CA ILE A 202 -0.38 11.74 -12.61
C ILE A 202 -0.36 10.23 -12.78
N ALA A 203 0.82 9.62 -12.65
CA ALA A 203 1.01 8.18 -12.73
C ALA A 203 0.49 7.52 -11.46
N HIS A 204 -0.32 6.48 -11.64
CA HIS A 204 -0.83 5.59 -10.60
C HIS A 204 -0.22 4.21 -10.85
N LEU A 205 0.74 3.83 -10.00
CA LEU A 205 1.42 2.55 -10.09
C LEU A 205 0.93 1.68 -8.94
N HIS A 206 0.24 0.59 -9.25
CA HIS A 206 -0.31 -0.34 -8.27
C HIS A 206 0.29 -1.73 -8.47
N GLU A 207 1.11 -2.17 -7.53
CA GLU A 207 1.57 -3.56 -7.47
C GLU A 207 0.53 -4.39 -6.74
N HIS A 208 -0.22 -5.21 -7.48
CA HIS A 208 -1.08 -6.24 -6.92
C HIS A 208 -0.21 -7.45 -6.61
N CYS A 209 -0.08 -7.80 -5.33
CA CYS A 209 0.80 -8.87 -4.85
C CYS A 209 -0.01 -10.05 -4.31
N ASN A 210 0.51 -11.26 -4.48
CA ASN A 210 0.01 -12.50 -3.89
C ASN A 210 1.16 -13.52 -3.75
N ASP A 211 0.86 -14.75 -3.36
CA ASP A 211 1.79 -15.87 -3.44
C ASP A 211 2.18 -16.18 -4.89
N LEU A 212 3.34 -16.82 -5.06
CA LEU A 212 3.85 -17.26 -6.36
C LEU A 212 2.90 -18.32 -6.96
N MET A 213 2.29 -18.00 -8.11
CA MET A 213 1.24 -18.82 -8.70
C MET A 213 1.19 -18.74 -10.23
N ASN A 214 0.72 -19.82 -10.85
CA ASN A 214 0.55 -19.94 -12.29
C ASN A 214 -0.71 -19.24 -12.81
N ASP A 215 -1.75 -19.16 -11.98
CA ASP A 215 -2.99 -18.45 -12.26
C ASP A 215 -3.11 -17.28 -11.28
N PHE A 216 -3.02 -16.06 -11.78
CA PHE A 216 -3.00 -14.85 -10.98
C PHE A 216 -4.09 -13.87 -11.47
N SER A 217 -4.80 -13.24 -10.55
CA SER A 217 -5.72 -12.15 -10.87
C SER A 217 -5.52 -10.97 -9.95
N THR A 218 -5.51 -9.76 -10.50
CA THR A 218 -5.56 -8.55 -9.67
C THR A 218 -6.90 -8.49 -8.95
N VAL A 219 -7.01 -7.70 -7.87
CA VAL A 219 -8.34 -7.29 -7.39
C VAL A 219 -8.97 -6.31 -8.38
N PRO A 220 -10.30 -6.27 -8.51
CA PRO A 220 -10.96 -5.28 -9.34
C PRO A 220 -10.65 -3.86 -8.85
N MET A 221 -10.16 -3.03 -9.75
CA MET A 221 -9.96 -1.61 -9.54
C MET A 221 -11.20 -0.86 -10.05
N GLU A 222 -11.84 -0.07 -9.20
CA GLU A 222 -12.90 0.85 -9.62
C GLU A 222 -12.30 2.20 -9.97
N VAL A 223 -12.73 2.76 -11.09
CA VAL A 223 -12.45 4.13 -11.52
C VAL A 223 -13.78 4.84 -11.59
N LEU A 224 -13.99 5.83 -10.74
CA LEU A 224 -15.29 6.49 -10.57
C LEU A 224 -15.13 8.00 -10.70
N TRP A 225 -16.06 8.59 -11.45
CA TRP A 225 -16.12 10.00 -11.76
C TRP A 225 -17.40 10.62 -11.19
N LEU A 226 -17.24 11.79 -10.57
CA LEU A 226 -18.33 12.65 -10.12
C LEU A 226 -18.14 14.04 -10.73
N PRO A 227 -18.96 14.45 -11.71
CA PRO A 227 -18.84 15.77 -12.29
C PRO A 227 -19.35 16.86 -11.35
N GLY A 228 -18.79 18.06 -11.50
CA GLY A 228 -19.28 19.27 -10.85
C GLY A 228 -18.30 19.87 -9.86
N LYS A 229 -18.12 21.19 -9.95
CA LYS A 229 -17.28 21.94 -9.02
C LYS A 229 -17.88 21.91 -7.62
N GLN A 230 -17.00 21.78 -6.63
CA GLN A 230 -17.33 21.95 -5.22
C GLN A 230 -16.42 23.02 -4.63
N ASP A 231 -16.88 23.66 -3.56
CA ASP A 231 -15.96 24.43 -2.73
C ASP A 231 -15.04 23.48 -1.94
N ARG A 232 -14.12 24.05 -1.17
CA ARG A 232 -13.15 23.28 -0.40
C ARG A 232 -13.82 22.35 0.62
N VAL A 233 -14.91 22.79 1.24
CA VAL A 233 -15.64 22.03 2.26
C VAL A 233 -16.42 20.89 1.62
N GLY A 234 -17.11 21.15 0.50
CA GLY A 234 -17.78 20.15 -0.31
C GLY A 234 -16.82 19.06 -0.78
N THR A 235 -15.64 19.44 -1.27
CA THR A 235 -14.59 18.49 -1.65
C THR A 235 -14.13 17.63 -0.47
N ALA A 236 -13.90 18.24 0.70
CA ALA A 236 -13.53 17.50 1.91
C ALA A 236 -14.63 16.54 2.38
N ASN A 237 -15.90 16.94 2.28
CA ASN A 237 -17.06 16.09 2.61
C ASN A 237 -17.18 14.90 1.64
N ILE A 238 -16.92 15.12 0.35
CA ILE A 238 -16.86 14.05 -0.65
C ILE A 238 -15.72 13.08 -0.31
N TYR A 239 -14.51 13.60 -0.12
CA TYR A 239 -13.35 12.80 0.29
C TYR A 239 -13.66 11.97 1.55
N ASN A 240 -14.29 12.58 2.57
CA ASN A 240 -14.70 11.87 3.77
C ASN A 240 -15.71 10.76 3.46
N SER A 241 -16.69 11.00 2.58
CA SER A 241 -17.66 9.97 2.19
C SER A 241 -16.99 8.76 1.53
N ILE A 242 -15.92 8.97 0.76
CA ILE A 242 -15.12 7.87 0.19
C ILE A 242 -14.37 7.13 1.30
N ARG A 243 -13.76 7.85 2.24
CA ARG A 243 -13.09 7.24 3.40
C ARG A 243 -14.05 6.37 4.22
N GLU A 244 -15.27 6.84 4.43
CA GLU A 244 -16.32 6.06 5.10
C GLU A 244 -16.66 4.79 4.34
N LEU A 245 -16.86 4.87 3.02
CA LEU A 245 -17.07 3.69 2.15
C LEU A 245 -15.95 2.66 2.30
N VAL A 246 -14.69 3.11 2.20
CA VAL A 246 -13.52 2.23 2.29
C VAL A 246 -13.45 1.54 3.64
N HIS A 247 -13.66 2.28 4.74
CA HIS A 247 -13.72 1.70 6.07
C HIS A 247 -14.88 0.70 6.22
N GLU A 248 -16.07 1.02 5.73
CA GLU A 248 -17.23 0.15 5.83
C GLU A 248 -17.04 -1.14 5.04
N GLU A 249 -16.54 -1.06 3.80
CA GLU A 249 -16.44 -2.23 2.95
C GLU A 249 -15.20 -3.07 3.22
N LEU A 250 -14.02 -2.46 3.27
CA LEU A 250 -12.79 -3.22 3.46
C LEU A 250 -12.70 -3.82 4.86
N HIS A 251 -13.06 -3.08 5.91
CA HIS A 251 -13.00 -3.64 7.26
C HIS A 251 -14.05 -4.75 7.46
N THR A 252 -15.25 -4.60 6.89
CA THR A 252 -16.28 -5.65 6.97
C THR A 252 -15.81 -6.95 6.32
N GLN A 253 -15.10 -6.89 5.18
CA GLN A 253 -14.60 -8.08 4.48
C GLN A 253 -13.68 -8.95 5.35
N ILE A 254 -12.91 -8.36 6.25
CA ILE A 254 -11.98 -9.07 7.14
C ILE A 254 -12.43 -9.12 8.60
N GLY A 255 -13.68 -8.72 8.88
CA GLY A 255 -14.23 -8.71 10.24
C GLY A 255 -13.54 -7.72 11.18
N MET A 256 -12.83 -6.72 10.64
CA MET A 256 -12.21 -5.68 11.45
C MET A 256 -13.26 -4.75 12.02
N LYS A 257 -13.19 -4.51 13.32
CA LYS A 257 -14.05 -3.52 13.97
C LYS A 257 -13.53 -2.13 13.63
N ARG A 258 -14.45 -1.22 13.37
CA ARG A 258 -14.13 0.19 13.20
C ARG A 258 -13.54 0.74 14.49
N GLU A 259 -12.29 1.17 14.44
CA GLU A 259 -11.70 2.01 15.45
C GLU A 259 -12.24 3.43 15.29
N ARG A 260 -12.88 3.94 16.33
CA ARG A 260 -13.32 5.34 16.36
C ARG A 260 -12.13 6.20 16.76
N ILE A 261 -12.07 7.40 16.20
CA ILE A 261 -11.09 8.41 16.59
C ILE A 261 -11.13 8.54 18.11
N SER A 262 -10.00 8.23 18.74
CA SER A 262 -9.75 8.45 20.14
C SER A 262 -8.58 9.42 20.24
N THR A 263 -8.52 10.18 21.32
CA THR A 263 -7.31 10.95 21.65
C THR A 263 -6.17 9.95 21.87
N TYR A 264 -5.15 10.03 21.03
CA TYR A 264 -3.94 9.23 21.15
C TYR A 264 -2.73 10.13 21.30
N GLY A 265 -1.75 9.64 22.03
CA GLY A 265 -0.43 10.25 22.20
C GLY A 265 0.61 9.24 21.73
N VAL A 266 1.71 9.75 21.18
CA VAL A 266 2.85 8.92 20.80
C VAL A 266 3.99 9.31 21.72
N ILE A 267 4.60 8.32 22.38
CA ILE A 267 5.91 8.48 23.01
C ILE A 267 6.89 7.72 22.13
N GLU A 268 7.78 8.46 21.50
CA GLU A 268 8.79 7.95 20.58
C GLU A 268 10.11 8.66 20.83
N GLU A 269 11.17 7.88 20.95
CA GLU A 269 12.54 8.36 21.00
C GLU A 269 13.32 7.70 19.87
N TRP A 270 14.24 8.47 19.27
CA TRP A 270 15.17 7.96 18.27
C TRP A 270 16.39 7.28 18.92
N GLU A 271 16.48 7.26 20.24
CA GLU A 271 17.58 6.67 21.02
C GLU A 271 17.06 5.47 21.84
N GLU A 272 17.82 5.08 22.87
CA GLU A 272 17.40 4.05 23.82
C GLU A 272 16.12 4.49 24.56
N PRO A 273 15.06 3.69 24.56
CA PRO A 273 13.79 4.05 25.18
C PRO A 273 13.93 4.11 26.71
N ASP A 274 13.66 5.28 27.31
CA ASP A 274 13.63 5.44 28.77
C ASP A 274 12.20 5.28 29.33
N PHE A 275 11.83 4.04 29.65
CA PHE A 275 10.52 3.75 30.24
C PHE A 275 10.28 4.42 31.59
N ASN A 276 11.31 4.67 32.39
CA ASN A 276 11.13 5.38 33.65
C ASN A 276 10.75 6.83 33.38
N HIS A 277 11.37 7.47 32.39
CA HIS A 277 10.98 8.79 31.93
C HIS A 277 9.55 8.80 31.35
N TYR A 278 9.20 7.78 30.55
CA TYR A 278 7.85 7.65 29.98
C TYR A 278 6.78 7.56 31.06
N ILE A 279 7.01 6.73 32.09
CA ILE A 279 6.05 6.54 33.19
C ILE A 279 5.97 7.77 34.08
N SER A 280 7.10 8.36 34.44
CA SER A 280 7.15 9.45 35.43
C SER A 280 6.80 10.83 34.87
N ASN A 281 7.04 11.06 33.57
CA ASN A 281 6.83 12.38 32.95
C ASN A 281 5.90 12.31 31.74
N GLY A 282 6.21 11.45 30.76
CA GLY A 282 5.50 11.43 29.48
C GLY A 282 4.02 11.08 29.60
N ALA A 283 3.71 9.95 30.25
CA ALA A 283 2.35 9.46 30.39
C ALA A 283 1.46 10.38 31.26
N PRO A 284 1.91 10.93 32.40
CA PRO A 284 1.15 11.95 33.13
C PRO A 284 0.79 13.16 32.27
N MET A 285 1.73 13.66 31.46
CA MET A 285 1.44 14.81 30.57
C MET A 285 0.40 14.47 29.51
N LEU A 286 0.48 13.28 28.91
CA LEU A 286 -0.53 12.80 27.96
C LEU A 286 -1.90 12.62 28.63
N LEU A 287 -1.92 12.08 29.84
CA LEU A 287 -3.15 11.91 30.62
C LEU A 287 -3.80 13.26 30.95
N ASP A 288 -3.02 14.23 31.41
CA ASP A 288 -3.49 15.60 31.68
C ASP A 288 -4.02 16.28 30.40
N ALA A 289 -3.47 15.94 29.23
CA ALA A 289 -3.97 16.38 27.94
C ALA A 289 -5.24 15.64 27.46
N GLY A 290 -5.77 14.70 28.25
CA GLY A 290 -6.97 13.93 27.93
C GLY A 290 -6.74 12.81 26.90
N VAL A 291 -5.50 12.36 26.74
CA VAL A 291 -5.15 11.22 25.88
C VAL A 291 -5.58 9.91 26.53
N LYS A 292 -6.33 9.10 25.77
CA LYS A 292 -6.88 7.81 26.24
C LYS A 292 -6.09 6.60 25.76
N THR A 293 -5.15 6.80 24.84
CA THR A 293 -4.34 5.75 24.25
C THR A 293 -2.95 6.26 24.00
N VAL A 294 -1.95 5.62 24.60
CA VAL A 294 -0.54 5.94 24.36
C VAL A 294 0.03 4.86 23.45
N PHE A 295 0.53 5.28 22.28
CA PHE A 295 1.34 4.45 21.41
C PHE A 295 2.80 4.57 21.85
N ILE A 296 3.46 3.42 21.98
CA ILE A 296 4.89 3.33 22.26
C ILE A 296 5.53 2.67 21.05
N ALA A 297 6.65 3.22 20.59
CA ALA A 297 7.42 2.64 19.48
C ALA A 297 7.84 1.20 19.79
N ASN A 298 8.27 0.49 18.76
CA ASN A 298 8.72 -0.90 18.85
C ASN A 298 9.91 -1.08 19.81
N GLN A 299 9.85 -2.11 20.66
CA GLN A 299 10.78 -2.36 21.78
C GLN A 299 11.58 -3.67 21.63
N CYS A 300 11.57 -4.27 20.44
CA CYS A 300 12.26 -5.52 20.20
C CYS A 300 13.78 -5.31 20.12
N GLN A 301 14.53 -6.27 20.62
CA GLN A 301 16.00 -6.28 20.68
C GLN A 301 16.63 -6.27 19.29
N ASN A 302 16.06 -7.06 18.38
CA ASN A 302 16.63 -7.30 17.07
C ASN A 302 15.77 -6.65 15.99
N VAL A 303 16.23 -5.49 15.52
CA VAL A 303 15.68 -4.79 14.35
C VAL A 303 16.66 -4.88 13.17
N MET A 304 16.18 -4.76 11.94
CA MET A 304 17.01 -4.88 10.72
C MET A 304 18.17 -3.87 10.59
N ASN A 305 18.31 -2.92 11.51
CA ASN A 305 19.50 -2.10 11.61
C ASN A 305 20.59 -2.84 12.40
N VAL A 306 21.65 -3.23 11.71
CA VAL A 306 22.87 -3.89 12.25
C VAL A 306 23.60 -3.06 13.32
N TRP A 307 23.11 -1.86 13.63
CA TRP A 307 23.71 -0.88 14.53
C TRP A 307 22.88 -0.58 15.76
N GLY A 308 22.00 -1.51 16.17
CA GLY A 308 21.37 -1.54 17.49
C GLY A 308 20.97 -0.17 18.00
N LEU A 309 19.83 0.35 17.52
CA LEU A 309 18.90 1.29 18.17
C LEU A 309 18.05 2.04 17.14
N SER A 310 16.88 2.48 17.60
CA SER A 310 15.93 3.40 16.98
C SER A 310 14.82 2.80 16.07
N ASN A 311 13.60 2.87 16.60
CA ASN A 311 12.23 2.91 16.04
C ASN A 311 11.80 2.13 14.77
N MET A 312 12.65 1.34 14.11
CA MET A 312 12.26 0.83 12.80
C MET A 312 11.30 -0.36 12.88
N CYS A 313 10.26 -0.26 12.06
CA CYS A 313 9.15 -1.18 11.78
C CYS A 313 9.53 -2.61 11.32
N CYS A 314 10.81 -2.96 11.33
CA CYS A 314 11.35 -4.19 10.75
C CYS A 314 12.06 -5.04 11.80
N ASN A 315 11.25 -5.70 12.63
CA ASN A 315 11.74 -6.68 13.61
C ASN A 315 12.29 -7.94 12.92
N VAL A 316 13.44 -8.40 13.38
CA VAL A 316 14.00 -9.71 13.04
C VAL A 316 13.37 -10.78 13.94
N ASP A 317 13.09 -10.44 15.20
CA ASP A 317 12.32 -11.26 16.15
C ASP A 317 11.51 -10.40 17.13
N PHE A 318 10.76 -11.07 18.01
CA PHE A 318 9.90 -10.42 19.02
C PHE A 318 10.53 -10.43 20.42
N LYS A 319 11.83 -10.67 20.54
CA LYS A 319 12.50 -10.62 21.84
C LYS A 319 12.53 -9.16 22.30
N ILE A 320 12.10 -8.87 23.52
CA ILE A 320 12.18 -7.51 24.08
C ILE A 320 13.64 -7.18 24.39
N ALA A 321 14.08 -5.95 24.09
CA ALA A 321 15.44 -5.52 24.37
C ALA A 321 15.74 -5.58 25.87
N ASP A 322 16.93 -6.08 26.24
CA ASP A 322 17.32 -6.22 27.65
C ASP A 322 17.27 -4.87 28.39
N ILE A 323 17.53 -3.75 27.69
CA ILE A 323 17.44 -2.39 28.23
C ILE A 323 16.01 -1.94 28.55
N VAL A 324 15.03 -2.45 27.81
CA VAL A 324 13.61 -2.22 28.10
C VAL A 324 13.20 -3.04 29.32
N GLY A 325 13.76 -4.25 29.46
CA GLY A 325 13.51 -5.17 30.55
C GLY A 325 12.13 -5.83 30.45
N GLU A 326 12.10 -7.17 30.35
CA GLU A 326 10.85 -7.94 30.29
C GLU A 326 9.94 -7.72 31.52
N ASP A 327 10.49 -7.28 32.66
CA ASP A 327 9.74 -6.99 33.89
C ASP A 327 9.16 -5.56 33.95
N LEU A 328 9.82 -4.60 33.29
CA LEU A 328 9.39 -3.20 33.24
C LEU A 328 8.26 -2.98 32.23
N PHE A 329 8.19 -3.82 31.21
CA PHE A 329 7.19 -3.72 30.17
C PHE A 329 5.76 -4.09 30.63
N PRO A 330 5.53 -5.21 31.35
CA PRO A 330 4.22 -5.50 31.95
C PRO A 330 3.83 -4.52 33.06
N SER A 331 4.80 -4.03 33.83
CA SER A 331 4.53 -3.07 34.92
C SER A 331 4.15 -1.68 34.39
N SER A 332 4.75 -1.20 33.30
CA SER A 332 4.33 0.03 32.61
C SER A 332 2.93 -0.09 31.98
N VAL A 333 2.63 -1.23 31.35
CA VAL A 333 1.29 -1.54 30.80
C VAL A 333 0.23 -1.64 31.89
N ASN A 334 0.55 -2.26 33.03
CA ASN A 334 -0.34 -2.37 34.18
C ASN A 334 -0.56 -1.01 34.85
N TRP A 335 0.46 -0.18 34.97
CA TRP A 335 0.34 1.18 35.50
C TRP A 335 -0.68 2.01 34.69
N LEU A 336 -0.57 1.99 33.35
CA LEU A 336 -1.55 2.66 32.47
C LEU A 336 -2.98 2.12 32.64
N LYS A 337 -3.13 0.81 32.85
CA LYS A 337 -4.45 0.19 33.12
C LYS A 337 -5.02 0.57 34.49
N THR A 338 -4.16 0.73 35.49
CA THR A 338 -4.57 1.09 36.86
C THR A 338 -5.10 2.53 36.93
N MET A 339 -4.67 3.40 36.01
CA MET A 339 -5.21 4.76 35.85
C MET A 339 -6.54 4.82 35.08
N GLY A 340 -7.14 3.67 34.75
CA GLY A 340 -8.46 3.59 34.11
C GLY A 340 -8.44 3.67 32.58
N GLU A 341 -7.25 3.70 31.97
CA GLU A 341 -7.10 3.86 30.52
C GLU A 341 -6.74 2.55 29.81
N LYS A 342 -7.08 2.48 28.52
CA LYS A 342 -6.70 1.34 27.67
C LYS A 342 -5.30 1.58 27.10
N SER A 343 -4.30 0.92 27.66
CA SER A 343 -3.04 0.73 26.95
C SER A 343 -3.26 -0.25 25.79
N ARG A 344 -3.23 0.28 24.56
CA ARG A 344 -2.86 -0.53 23.40
C ARG A 344 -1.37 -0.35 23.22
N CYS A 345 -0.60 -1.26 23.83
CA CYS A 345 0.63 -1.63 23.17
C CYS A 345 0.20 -2.07 21.77
N GLY A 346 0.87 -1.59 20.71
CA GLY A 346 0.54 -2.06 19.37
C GLY A 346 0.34 -3.56 19.46
N GLU A 347 -0.86 -4.06 19.15
CA GLU A 347 -0.93 -5.41 18.63
C GLU A 347 0.22 -5.43 17.64
N ILE A 348 1.18 -6.31 17.87
CA ILE A 348 2.35 -6.46 17.02
C ILE A 348 1.77 -6.77 15.66
N GLN A 349 1.44 -5.72 14.92
CA GLN A 349 1.09 -5.74 13.53
C GLN A 349 2.48 -5.74 12.94
N PRO A 350 2.97 -6.91 12.48
CA PRO A 350 4.18 -6.88 11.71
C PRO A 350 3.92 -5.87 10.59
N CYS A 351 4.81 -4.89 10.44
CA CYS A 351 4.81 -4.02 9.25
C CYS A 351 5.16 -4.80 7.97
N LEU A 352 5.09 -6.13 8.02
CA LEU A 352 5.12 -7.07 6.92
C LEU A 352 3.88 -7.98 7.06
N PRO A 353 2.96 -8.02 6.10
CA PRO A 353 1.82 -8.96 6.11
C PRO A 353 2.20 -10.46 6.09
N TRP A 354 3.48 -10.80 6.18
CA TRP A 354 4.03 -12.10 5.76
C TRP A 354 4.27 -13.13 6.88
N LEU A 355 3.89 -12.87 8.14
CA LEU A 355 4.16 -13.80 9.25
C LEU A 355 2.93 -14.38 9.96
N ASN A 356 1.72 -14.05 9.55
CA ASN A 356 0.50 -14.63 10.13
C ASN A 356 0.07 -15.98 9.53
N CYS A 357 0.87 -16.60 8.67
CA CYS A 357 0.54 -17.90 8.08
C CYS A 357 1.19 -19.13 8.76
N LEU A 358 2.02 -18.98 9.81
CA LEU A 358 2.76 -20.12 10.38
C LEU A 358 2.65 -20.38 11.89
N CYS A 359 1.77 -19.68 12.62
CA CYS A 359 1.61 -19.90 14.07
C CYS A 359 0.15 -20.19 14.48
N THR A 360 -0.48 -21.20 13.87
CA THR A 360 -1.65 -21.89 14.46
C THR A 360 -1.34 -23.37 14.67
N ASN A 361 -0.32 -23.66 15.47
CA ASN A 361 -0.22 -24.91 16.22
C ASN A 361 0.00 -24.56 17.70
N ARG A 362 -1.06 -24.06 18.35
CA ARG A 362 -1.15 -24.18 19.81
C ARG A 362 -1.82 -25.51 20.11
N GLU A 363 -0.98 -26.41 20.62
CA GLU A 363 -1.33 -27.65 21.26
C GLU A 363 -2.64 -27.53 22.06
N ASN A 364 -3.64 -28.32 21.66
CA ASN A 364 -4.69 -28.75 22.56
C ASN A 364 -4.06 -29.66 23.62
N LYS A 365 -3.57 -29.08 24.71
CA LYS A 365 -3.44 -29.77 26.00
C LYS A 365 -4.63 -29.42 26.87
N LYS A 366 -5.66 -30.26 26.79
CA LYS A 366 -6.61 -30.59 27.89
C LYS A 366 -7.53 -31.74 27.45
N ALA A 367 -7.04 -32.96 27.64
CA ALA A 367 -7.69 -34.13 28.26
C ALA A 367 -6.64 -35.25 28.29
#